data_AF-A0A9W9RD84-F1
#
_entry.id   AF-A0A9W9RD84-F1
#
_cell.length_a   1.000
_cell.length_b   1.000
_cell.length_c   1.000
_cell.angle_alpha   90.00
_cell.angle_beta   90.00
_cell.angle_gamma   90.00
#
_symmetry.space_group_name_H-M   'P 1'
#
loop_
_entity.id
_entity.type
_entity.pdbx_description
1 polymer ?
#
loop_
_entity_poly.entity_id
_entity_poly.type
_entity_poly.pdbx_seq_one_letter_code
_entity_poly.pdbx_strand_id
1 'polypeptide(L)'
;MSSFPPWEGSGNQIRKWMENASEPGCKVARITLTLDTLSLDRSGWDIASSAEHLEPEHYKWLERVGIPTGVDKTSEESIYRGTMVMKSEGPLTQWTGVVGPGVIFINNVERAKCSDDPFISELTHAVYAQKFNLQDLKHIWVTDIQNHDTARFINNFIYAAGTELEYPRDAVITWNSSSPQYNALLGTALGKMVGCFILGAFGQGVKRISQICLFRSYGSPQLQFDIEQVETCQRCIDNFP
;
A
#
# COMPACT_ATOMS: atom_id res chain seq x y z
N MET A 1 1.13 -10.74 26.79
CA MET A 1 -0.15 -10.09 26.40
C MET A 1 0.17 -9.17 25.23
N SER A 2 -0.59 -9.21 24.13
CA SER A 2 -0.41 -8.29 23.00
C SER A 2 -0.65 -6.85 23.48
N SER A 3 0.23 -5.93 23.08
CA SER A 3 0.09 -4.51 23.39
C SER A 3 -0.92 -3.80 22.47
N PHE A 4 -1.33 -4.45 21.36
CA PHE A 4 -2.18 -3.86 20.32
C PHE A 4 -3.29 -4.81 19.81
N PRO A 5 -4.21 -5.28 20.67
CA PRO A 5 -5.33 -6.10 20.23
C PRO A 5 -6.41 -5.28 19.50
N PRO A 6 -7.04 -5.78 18.41
CA PRO A 6 -6.82 -7.07 17.74
C PRO A 6 -5.83 -7.03 16.54
N TRP A 7 -5.17 -5.91 16.30
CA TRP A 7 -4.41 -5.70 15.06
C TRP A 7 -3.15 -6.57 14.96
N GLU A 8 -2.37 -6.67 16.04
CA GLU A 8 -1.05 -7.34 16.02
C GLU A 8 -1.11 -8.78 15.50
N GLY A 9 -2.10 -9.56 15.95
CA GLY A 9 -2.27 -10.95 15.50
C GLY A 9 -2.58 -11.06 14.01
N SER A 10 -3.44 -10.17 13.50
CA SER A 10 -3.81 -10.16 12.09
C SER A 10 -2.64 -9.74 11.20
N GLY A 11 -1.90 -8.70 11.57
CA GLY A 11 -0.75 -8.27 10.77
C GLY A 11 0.42 -9.25 10.85
N ASN A 12 0.63 -9.91 11.99
CA ASN A 12 1.64 -10.97 12.08
C ASN A 12 1.34 -12.14 11.12
N GLN A 13 0.07 -12.53 10.95
CA GLN A 13 -0.28 -13.57 9.98
C GLN A 13 -0.02 -13.13 8.53
N ILE A 14 -0.38 -11.89 8.18
CA ILE A 14 -0.11 -11.32 6.86
C ILE A 14 1.40 -11.25 6.59
N ARG A 15 2.18 -10.81 7.58
CA ARG A 15 3.65 -10.80 7.52
C ARG A 15 4.19 -12.20 7.21
N LYS A 16 3.75 -13.22 7.94
CA LYS A 16 4.21 -14.61 7.71
C LYS A 16 3.88 -15.09 6.30
N TRP A 17 2.68 -14.80 5.79
CA TRP A 17 2.34 -15.16 4.40
C TRP A 17 3.25 -14.47 3.39
N MET A 18 3.62 -13.20 3.62
CA MET A 18 4.53 -12.47 2.72
C MET A 18 5.97 -13.00 2.82
N GLU A 19 6.44 -13.34 4.02
CA GLU A 19 7.84 -13.74 4.27
C GLU A 19 8.10 -15.23 4.03
N ASN A 20 7.08 -16.09 3.98
CA ASN A 20 7.25 -17.53 3.85
C ASN A 20 6.27 -18.14 2.83
N ALA A 21 6.82 -18.68 1.74
CA ALA A 21 6.07 -19.37 0.69
C ALA A 21 5.31 -20.61 1.18
N SER A 22 5.78 -21.23 2.27
CA SER A 22 5.17 -22.43 2.86
C SER A 22 4.23 -22.13 4.04
N GLU A 23 3.99 -20.85 4.36
CA GLU A 23 3.08 -20.50 5.45
C GLU A 23 1.64 -20.93 5.09
N PRO A 24 0.99 -21.79 5.88
CA PRO A 24 -0.31 -22.35 5.51
C PRO A 24 -1.45 -21.34 5.64
N GLY A 25 -2.57 -21.65 4.98
CA GLY A 25 -3.85 -20.98 5.19
C GLY A 25 -3.96 -19.57 4.61
N CYS A 26 -3.06 -19.17 3.70
CA CYS A 26 -3.21 -17.92 2.97
C CYS A 26 -4.47 -17.97 2.09
N LYS A 27 -5.39 -17.04 2.34
CA LYS A 27 -6.66 -16.92 1.60
C LYS A 27 -6.60 -15.90 0.46
N VAL A 28 -5.46 -15.24 0.27
CA VAL A 28 -5.30 -14.21 -0.75
C VAL A 28 -4.95 -14.90 -2.07
N ALA A 29 -5.89 -14.86 -3.02
CA ALA A 29 -5.68 -15.38 -4.36
C ALA A 29 -4.78 -14.44 -5.18
N ARG A 30 -4.19 -14.98 -6.26
CA ARG A 30 -3.48 -14.19 -7.27
C ARG A 30 -4.46 -13.22 -7.93
N ILE A 31 -4.06 -11.95 -8.04
CA ILE A 31 -4.90 -10.92 -8.66
C ILE A 31 -4.84 -11.08 -10.18
N THR A 32 -6.00 -11.21 -10.82
CA THR A 32 -6.14 -11.27 -12.28
C THR A 32 -6.87 -10.06 -12.84
N LEU A 33 -7.38 -9.17 -11.98
CA LEU A 33 -8.10 -7.98 -12.38
C LEU A 33 -7.19 -7.01 -13.15
N THR A 34 -7.68 -6.54 -14.29
CA THR A 34 -7.09 -5.44 -15.07
C THR A 34 -8.12 -4.33 -15.31
N LEU A 35 -7.66 -3.11 -15.57
CA LEU A 35 -8.57 -2.00 -15.91
C LEU A 35 -9.36 -2.27 -17.20
N ASP A 36 -8.79 -3.01 -18.15
CA ASP A 36 -9.50 -3.42 -19.36
C ASP A 36 -10.68 -4.35 -19.02
N THR A 37 -10.47 -5.36 -18.17
CA THR A 37 -11.56 -6.25 -17.73
C THR A 37 -12.62 -5.51 -16.91
N LEU A 38 -12.21 -4.50 -16.13
CA LEU A 38 -13.11 -3.69 -15.33
C LEU A 38 -13.96 -2.74 -16.22
N SER A 39 -13.36 -2.14 -17.24
CA SER A 39 -14.07 -1.26 -18.19
C SER A 39 -15.06 -2.00 -19.10
N LEU A 40 -14.81 -3.28 -19.38
CA LEU A 40 -15.75 -4.15 -20.11
C LEU A 40 -16.92 -4.63 -19.23
N ASP A 41 -16.80 -4.49 -17.92
CA ASP A 41 -17.89 -4.81 -17.01
C ASP A 41 -19.03 -3.81 -17.19
N ARG A 42 -20.22 -4.34 -17.50
CA ARG A 42 -21.44 -3.56 -17.68
C ARG A 42 -21.97 -2.98 -16.37
N SER A 43 -21.35 -3.31 -15.23
CA SER A 43 -21.75 -2.85 -13.89
C SER A 43 -21.39 -1.39 -13.57
N GLY A 44 -20.85 -0.65 -14.53
CA GLY A 44 -20.70 0.81 -14.45
C GLY A 44 -19.46 1.23 -13.66
N TRP A 45 -18.33 1.34 -14.35
CA TRP A 45 -17.07 1.83 -13.79
C TRP A 45 -16.58 3.05 -14.56
N ASP A 46 -16.40 4.15 -13.84
CA ASP A 46 -15.76 5.35 -14.33
C ASP A 46 -14.26 5.27 -14.05
N ILE A 47 -13.47 5.17 -15.12
CA ILE A 47 -12.01 5.09 -15.06
C ILE A 47 -11.44 6.29 -15.80
N ALA A 48 -10.73 7.15 -15.06
CA ALA A 48 -10.02 8.29 -15.61
C ALA A 48 -8.54 8.18 -15.24
N SER A 49 -7.66 8.42 -16.22
CA SER A 49 -6.21 8.46 -15.98
C SER A 49 -5.59 9.56 -16.83
N SER A 50 -4.73 10.37 -16.22
CA SER A 50 -4.04 11.48 -16.87
C SER A 50 -2.61 11.62 -16.37
N ALA A 51 -1.78 12.36 -17.10
CA ALA A 51 -0.51 12.82 -16.56
C ALA A 51 -0.76 13.65 -15.30
N GLU A 52 0.01 13.39 -14.25
CA GLU A 52 -0.17 14.04 -12.95
C GLU A 52 1.13 14.67 -12.47
N HIS A 53 1.02 15.84 -11.88
CA HIS A 53 2.12 16.45 -11.14
C HIS A 53 2.05 16.02 -9.68
N LEU A 54 3.17 15.53 -9.17
CA LEU A 54 3.27 15.30 -7.76
C LEU A 54 3.34 16.63 -7.00
N GLU A 55 2.70 16.67 -5.84
CA GLU A 55 2.87 17.75 -4.90
C GLU A 55 4.35 17.91 -4.50
N PRO A 56 4.84 19.14 -4.23
CA PRO A 56 6.24 19.39 -3.86
C PRO A 56 6.76 18.53 -2.70
N GLU A 57 5.89 18.17 -1.75
CA GLU A 57 6.26 17.29 -0.64
C GLU A 57 6.54 15.85 -1.08
N HIS A 58 5.78 15.31 -2.04
CA HIS A 58 6.03 13.97 -2.58
C HIS A 58 7.41 13.88 -3.25
N TYR A 59 7.87 14.93 -3.95
CA TYR A 59 9.21 14.95 -4.52
C TYR A 59 10.31 14.83 -3.46
N LYS A 60 10.18 15.52 -2.32
CA LYS A 60 11.14 15.39 -1.21
C LYS A 60 11.19 13.96 -0.67
N TRP A 61 10.05 13.28 -0.62
CA TRP A 61 9.98 11.88 -0.18
C TRP A 61 10.61 10.93 -1.20
N LEU A 62 10.36 11.14 -2.48
CA LEU A 62 10.97 10.37 -3.56
C LEU A 62 12.50 10.54 -3.59
N GLU A 63 13.00 11.76 -3.41
CA GLU A 63 14.44 12.04 -3.28
C GLU A 63 15.04 11.28 -2.10
N ARG A 64 14.37 11.27 -0.95
CA ARG A 64 14.82 10.54 0.25
C ARG A 64 14.96 9.04 0.00
N VAL A 65 14.10 8.44 -0.82
CA VAL A 65 14.14 7.01 -1.13
C VAL A 65 14.88 6.69 -2.43
N GLY A 66 15.46 7.69 -3.08
CA GLY A 66 16.23 7.53 -4.32
C GLY A 66 15.39 7.14 -5.54
N ILE A 67 14.10 7.47 -5.57
CA ILE A 67 13.28 7.34 -6.78
C ILE A 67 13.56 8.54 -7.69
N PRO A 68 13.85 8.32 -8.99
CA PRO A 68 14.04 9.41 -9.93
C PRO A 68 12.81 10.33 -9.97
N THR A 69 13.01 11.60 -9.64
CA THR A 69 11.92 12.59 -9.64
C THR A 69 11.55 13.08 -11.04
N GLY A 70 12.39 12.80 -12.06
CA GLY A 70 12.14 13.14 -13.45
C GLY A 70 12.14 14.66 -13.66
N VAL A 71 13.02 15.15 -14.53
CA VAL A 71 13.05 16.57 -14.86
C VAL A 71 11.92 16.84 -15.85
N ASP A 72 10.66 17.01 -15.43
CA ASP A 72 9.68 17.73 -16.24
C ASP A 72 8.58 18.38 -15.40
N LYS A 73 8.79 19.67 -15.16
CA LYS A 73 7.98 20.55 -14.31
C LYS A 73 6.73 21.09 -15.03
N THR A 74 6.39 20.60 -16.24
CA THR A 74 5.32 21.17 -17.10
C THR A 74 4.57 20.12 -17.96
N SER A 75 3.55 19.52 -17.33
CA SER A 75 2.16 19.16 -17.72
C SER A 75 1.71 18.22 -18.83
N GLU A 76 2.54 17.53 -19.62
CA GLU A 76 2.03 16.38 -20.41
C GLU A 76 2.95 15.15 -20.40
N GLU A 77 4.25 15.37 -20.18
CA GLU A 77 5.27 14.32 -20.24
C GLU A 77 5.58 13.67 -18.89
N SER A 78 4.86 14.06 -17.82
CA SER A 78 5.05 13.47 -16.49
C SER A 78 5.02 11.95 -16.56
N ILE A 79 6.00 11.28 -15.96
CA ILE A 79 6.03 9.82 -15.84
C ILE A 79 5.02 9.31 -14.80
N TYR A 80 4.40 10.22 -14.04
CA TYR A 80 3.38 9.91 -13.06
C TYR A 80 1.98 9.99 -13.68
N ARG A 81 1.11 9.06 -13.26
CA ARG A 81 -0.28 8.97 -13.74
C ARG A 81 -1.24 9.04 -12.58
N GLY A 82 -1.99 10.14 -12.53
CA GLY A 82 -3.12 10.31 -11.65
C GLY A 82 -4.25 9.44 -12.18
N THR A 83 -4.83 8.60 -11.34
CA THR A 83 -5.88 7.68 -11.75
C THR A 83 -7.02 7.70 -10.75
N MET A 84 -8.24 7.70 -11.27
CA MET A 84 -9.49 7.54 -10.54
C MET A 84 -10.21 6.32 -11.10
N VAL A 85 -10.61 5.42 -10.21
CA VAL A 85 -11.50 4.29 -10.51
C VAL A 85 -12.68 4.39 -9.56
N MET A 86 -13.87 4.58 -10.08
CA MET A 86 -15.07 4.77 -9.29
C MET A 86 -16.22 3.93 -9.85
N LYS A 87 -16.98 3.28 -8.97
CA LYS A 87 -18.24 2.65 -9.31
C LYS A 87 -19.28 3.74 -9.60
N SER A 88 -19.85 3.76 -10.81
CA SER A 88 -20.83 4.77 -11.21
C SER A 88 -22.22 4.50 -10.64
N GLU A 89 -22.55 3.23 -10.38
CA GLU A 89 -23.84 2.81 -9.83
C GLU A 89 -23.70 1.80 -8.69
N GLY A 90 -24.57 1.93 -7.68
CA GLY A 90 -24.63 1.00 -6.55
C GLY A 90 -23.81 1.43 -5.33
N PRO A 91 -23.37 0.48 -4.48
CA PRO A 91 -22.59 0.78 -3.30
C PRO A 91 -21.26 1.47 -3.65
N LEU A 92 -20.86 2.44 -2.83
CA LEU A 92 -19.66 3.23 -3.07
C LEU A 92 -18.39 2.35 -3.05
N THR A 93 -17.73 2.28 -4.19
CA THR A 93 -16.36 1.74 -4.31
C THR A 93 -15.54 2.71 -5.15
N GLN A 94 -14.44 3.19 -4.59
CA GLN A 94 -13.55 4.14 -5.23
C GLN A 94 -12.09 3.90 -4.86
N TRP A 95 -11.23 4.22 -5.81
CA TRP A 95 -9.78 4.31 -5.66
C TRP A 95 -9.30 5.57 -6.38
N THR A 96 -8.54 6.40 -5.69
CA THR A 96 -7.83 7.53 -6.30
C THR A 96 -6.39 7.55 -5.83
N GLY A 97 -5.50 7.95 -6.73
CA GLY A 97 -4.09 7.96 -6.43
C GLY A 97 -3.24 8.31 -7.63
N VAL A 98 -1.93 8.22 -7.43
CA VAL A 98 -0.91 8.48 -8.44
C VAL A 98 0.04 7.30 -8.50
N VAL A 99 0.32 6.81 -9.71
CA VAL A 99 1.29 5.73 -9.92
C VAL A 99 2.47 6.23 -10.74
N GLY A 100 3.66 5.71 -10.45
CA GLY A 100 4.90 6.05 -11.14
C GLY A 100 5.93 4.92 -11.08
N PRO A 101 7.11 5.10 -11.70
CA PRO A 101 8.19 4.11 -11.64
C PRO A 101 8.57 3.76 -10.20
N GLY A 102 8.32 2.51 -9.82
CA GLY A 102 8.61 2.00 -8.48
C GLY A 102 7.74 2.51 -7.33
N VAL A 103 6.68 3.29 -7.59
CA VAL A 103 5.86 3.92 -6.55
C VAL A 103 4.35 3.93 -6.82
N ILE A 104 3.58 3.76 -5.76
CA ILE A 104 2.14 4.05 -5.71
C ILE A 104 1.87 5.06 -4.59
N PHE A 105 1.16 6.14 -4.89
CA PHE A 105 0.52 7.02 -3.93
C PHE A 105 -0.98 6.74 -3.93
N ILE A 106 -1.52 6.26 -2.83
CA ILE A 106 -2.93 6.00 -2.63
C ILE A 106 -3.49 7.20 -1.88
N ASN A 107 -4.30 8.00 -2.58
CA ASN A 107 -4.89 9.20 -2.01
C ASN A 107 -6.16 8.82 -1.25
N ASN A 108 -7.24 8.46 -1.95
CA ASN A 108 -8.49 8.08 -1.32
C ASN A 108 -8.93 6.67 -1.73
N VAL A 109 -9.38 5.87 -0.77
CA VAL A 109 -9.91 4.53 -1.02
C VAL A 109 -11.12 4.26 -0.16
N GLU A 110 -12.15 3.73 -0.80
CA GLU A 110 -13.37 3.34 -0.11
C GLU A 110 -14.01 2.16 -0.82
N ARG A 111 -14.56 1.25 -0.03
CA ARG A 111 -15.31 0.11 -0.54
C ARG A 111 -16.43 -0.19 0.44
N ALA A 112 -17.65 -0.17 -0.07
CA ALA A 112 -18.82 -0.47 0.74
C ALA A 112 -18.70 -1.86 1.38
N LYS A 113 -19.17 -1.96 2.61
CA LYS A 113 -19.23 -3.24 3.32
C LYS A 113 -20.18 -4.18 2.58
N CYS A 114 -19.80 -5.45 2.47
CA CYS A 114 -20.59 -6.50 1.82
C CYS A 114 -20.91 -6.24 0.34
N SER A 115 -20.18 -5.35 -0.35
CA SER A 115 -20.25 -5.31 -1.81
C SER A 115 -19.51 -6.50 -2.42
N ASP A 116 -19.94 -6.91 -3.62
CA ASP A 116 -19.24 -7.87 -4.48
C ASP A 116 -18.20 -7.19 -5.38
N ASP A 117 -17.98 -5.88 -5.18
CA ASP A 117 -16.99 -5.12 -5.94
C ASP A 117 -15.56 -5.61 -5.65
N PRO A 118 -14.62 -5.41 -6.58
CA PRO A 118 -13.22 -5.71 -6.34
C PRO A 118 -12.69 -5.12 -5.03
N PHE A 119 -11.78 -5.83 -4.38
CA PHE A 119 -11.07 -5.30 -3.24
C PHE A 119 -10.16 -4.14 -3.67
N ILE A 120 -9.92 -3.20 -2.76
CA ILE A 120 -9.00 -2.07 -3.01
C ILE A 120 -7.59 -2.56 -3.38
N SER A 121 -7.15 -3.70 -2.87
CA SER A 121 -5.90 -4.34 -3.28
C SER A 121 -5.89 -4.75 -4.76
N GLU A 122 -7.03 -5.22 -5.29
CA GLU A 122 -7.17 -5.60 -6.69
C GLU A 122 -7.23 -4.38 -7.60
N LEU A 123 -7.93 -3.31 -7.18
CA LEU A 123 -7.94 -2.04 -7.90
C LEU A 123 -6.53 -1.42 -7.95
N THR A 124 -5.83 -1.41 -6.81
CA THR A 124 -4.44 -0.92 -6.71
C THR A 124 -3.51 -1.66 -7.68
N HIS A 125 -3.65 -2.99 -7.77
CA HIS A 125 -2.93 -3.80 -8.75
C HIS A 125 -3.29 -3.44 -10.18
N ALA A 126 -4.58 -3.41 -10.52
CA ALA A 126 -5.04 -3.10 -11.87
C ALA A 126 -4.53 -1.72 -12.34
N VAL A 127 -4.55 -0.71 -11.46
CA VAL A 127 -4.05 0.63 -11.76
C VAL A 127 -2.55 0.64 -12.00
N TYR A 128 -1.74 0.05 -11.12
CA TYR A 128 -0.29 0.06 -11.29
C TYR A 128 0.17 -0.76 -12.51
N ALA A 129 -0.36 -1.98 -12.64
CA ALA A 129 0.02 -2.91 -13.69
C ALA A 129 -0.41 -2.47 -15.10
N GLN A 130 -1.31 -1.47 -15.22
CA GLN A 130 -1.67 -0.91 -16.52
C GLN A 130 -0.48 -0.21 -17.21
N LYS A 131 0.43 0.38 -16.43
CA LYS A 131 1.51 1.24 -16.95
C LYS A 131 2.91 0.84 -16.49
N PHE A 132 3.04 0.16 -15.35
CA PHE A 132 4.33 -0.15 -14.75
C PHE A 132 4.48 -1.64 -14.48
N ASN A 133 5.73 -2.12 -14.50
CA ASN A 133 6.04 -3.49 -14.15
C ASN A 133 6.02 -3.64 -12.62
N LEU A 134 5.22 -4.58 -12.12
CA LEU A 134 5.11 -4.87 -10.68
C LEU A 134 6.47 -5.18 -10.04
N GLN A 135 7.42 -5.78 -10.78
CA GLN A 135 8.74 -6.11 -10.22
C GLN A 135 9.54 -4.90 -9.77
N ASP A 136 9.30 -3.75 -10.40
CA ASP A 136 9.99 -2.49 -10.14
C ASP A 136 9.39 -1.75 -8.93
N LEU A 137 8.21 -2.17 -8.45
CA LEU A 137 7.53 -1.55 -7.31
C LEU A 137 8.37 -1.71 -6.04
N LYS A 138 8.69 -0.58 -5.42
CA LYS A 138 9.51 -0.49 -4.20
C LYS A 138 8.77 0.17 -3.04
N HIS A 139 7.79 1.03 -3.32
CA HIS A 139 7.15 1.81 -2.27
C HIS A 139 5.67 2.04 -2.52
N ILE A 140 4.87 2.00 -1.46
CA ILE A 140 3.47 2.41 -1.46
C ILE A 140 3.28 3.45 -0.37
N TRP A 141 2.77 4.62 -0.72
CA TRP A 141 2.31 5.63 0.19
C TRP A 141 0.79 5.62 0.28
N VAL A 142 0.25 5.75 1.49
CA VAL A 142 -1.16 6.07 1.71
C VAL A 142 -1.22 7.47 2.31
N THR A 143 -1.77 8.40 1.52
CA THR A 143 -1.63 9.84 1.77
C THR A 143 -2.85 10.50 2.37
N ASP A 144 -4.03 9.88 2.27
CA ASP A 144 -5.20 10.32 3.03
C ASP A 144 -5.74 9.18 3.90
N ILE A 145 -5.37 9.22 5.19
CA ILE A 145 -5.81 8.24 6.17
C ILE A 145 -7.18 8.65 6.73
N GLN A 146 -8.21 8.53 5.88
CA GLN A 146 -9.62 8.69 6.29
C GLN A 146 -10.21 7.41 6.89
N ASN A 147 -9.53 6.27 6.70
CA ASN A 147 -10.00 5.00 7.24
C ASN A 147 -10.01 5.01 8.77
N HIS A 148 -11.21 4.96 9.36
CA HIS A 148 -11.41 5.03 10.81
C HIS A 148 -10.62 4.00 11.63
N ASP A 149 -10.44 2.77 11.13
CA ASP A 149 -9.69 1.73 11.86
C ASP A 149 -8.20 2.09 11.96
N THR A 150 -7.60 2.51 10.84
CA THR A 150 -6.19 2.89 10.78
C THR A 150 -5.93 4.23 11.49
N ALA A 151 -6.78 5.22 11.26
CA ALA A 151 -6.68 6.53 11.92
C ALA A 151 -6.80 6.40 13.45
N ARG A 152 -7.75 5.57 13.93
CA ARG A 152 -7.91 5.27 15.36
C ARG A 152 -6.65 4.61 15.93
N PHE A 153 -6.07 3.65 15.21
CA PHE A 153 -4.84 3.00 15.66
C PHE A 153 -3.70 4.02 15.83
N ILE A 154 -3.46 4.84 14.81
CA ILE A 154 -2.41 5.86 14.83
C ILE A 154 -2.63 6.84 15.98
N ASN A 155 -3.81 7.43 16.10
CA ASN A 155 -4.08 8.44 17.11
C ASN A 155 -4.01 7.88 18.53
N ASN A 156 -4.60 6.71 18.77
CA ASN A 156 -4.76 6.20 20.14
C ASN A 156 -3.59 5.36 20.66
N PHE A 157 -2.74 4.83 19.78
CA PHE A 157 -1.67 3.91 20.18
C PHE A 157 -0.28 4.35 19.77
N ILE A 158 -0.15 5.14 18.70
CA ILE A 158 1.14 5.68 18.27
C ILE A 158 1.32 7.09 18.83
N TYR A 159 0.39 8.00 18.52
CA TYR A 159 0.49 9.38 18.97
C TYR A 159 0.19 9.53 20.45
N ALA A 160 -0.82 8.87 21.02
CA ALA A 160 -1.09 8.95 22.46
C ALA A 160 -0.01 8.31 23.36
N ALA A 161 0.87 7.47 22.80
CA ALA A 161 2.01 6.90 23.51
C ALA A 161 3.21 7.87 23.60
N GLY A 162 3.21 8.93 22.76
CA GLY A 162 4.04 10.13 22.97
C GLY A 162 3.16 11.26 23.50
N THR A 163 3.75 12.26 24.13
CA THR A 163 2.99 13.51 24.29
C THR A 163 2.89 14.19 22.92
N GLU A 164 1.77 14.86 22.58
CA GLU A 164 1.62 15.61 21.31
C GLU A 164 2.76 16.63 21.04
N LEU A 165 3.56 16.92 22.06
CA LEU A 165 4.72 17.81 22.07
C LEU A 165 6.04 17.12 21.64
N GLU A 166 6.10 15.79 21.53
CA GLU A 166 7.35 15.04 21.39
C GLU A 166 7.68 14.58 19.95
N TYR A 167 6.74 14.73 19.01
CA TYR A 167 6.99 14.42 17.60
C TYR A 167 7.24 15.71 16.81
N PRO A 168 8.48 15.98 16.38
CA PRO A 168 8.78 17.04 15.44
C PRO A 168 7.85 16.94 14.22
N ARG A 169 7.44 18.08 13.66
CA ARG A 169 6.61 18.14 12.45
C ARG A 169 7.16 17.28 11.30
N ASP A 170 8.49 17.12 11.26
CA ASP A 170 9.23 16.40 10.22
C ASP A 170 9.76 15.02 10.68
N ALA A 171 9.38 14.56 11.88
CA ALA A 171 9.85 13.26 12.36
C ALA A 171 9.20 12.11 11.58
N VAL A 172 10.05 11.22 11.09
CA VAL A 172 9.61 9.97 10.48
C VAL A 172 9.84 8.84 11.46
N ILE A 173 8.76 8.19 11.86
CA ILE A 173 8.79 7.01 12.73
C ILE A 173 8.85 5.79 11.83
N THR A 174 9.85 4.94 12.01
CA THR A 174 10.06 3.76 11.19
C THR A 174 10.01 2.51 12.04
N TRP A 175 9.22 1.53 11.60
CA TRP A 175 9.13 0.21 12.22
C TRP A 175 9.53 -0.86 11.22
N ASN A 176 10.38 -1.77 11.67
CA ASN A 176 10.76 -2.96 10.93
C ASN A 176 9.88 -4.16 11.31
N SER A 177 9.97 -5.24 10.52
CA SER A 177 9.12 -6.42 10.64
C SER A 177 9.19 -7.18 11.98
N SER A 178 10.22 -6.93 12.80
CA SER A 178 10.37 -7.54 14.14
C SER A 178 9.56 -6.82 15.23
N SER A 179 9.09 -5.60 14.97
CA SER A 179 8.41 -4.79 15.99
C SER A 179 6.92 -5.13 16.13
N PRO A 180 6.36 -5.04 17.35
CA PRO A 180 4.91 -5.18 17.55
C PRO A 180 4.09 -4.11 16.82
N GLN A 181 4.58 -2.87 16.74
CA GLN A 181 3.93 -1.75 16.05
C GLN A 181 3.81 -2.01 14.55
N TYR A 182 4.84 -2.59 13.93
CA TYR A 182 4.77 -3.03 12.54
C TYR A 182 3.62 -4.02 12.33
N ASN A 183 3.55 -5.08 13.15
CA ASN A 183 2.50 -6.08 13.04
C ASN A 183 1.12 -5.48 13.33
N ALA A 184 1.03 -4.53 14.25
CA ALA A 184 -0.22 -3.83 14.53
C ALA A 184 -0.64 -2.93 13.35
N LEU A 185 0.24 -2.11 12.79
CA LEU A 185 -0.06 -1.28 11.61
C LEU A 185 -0.46 -2.14 10.41
N LEU A 186 0.28 -3.21 10.13
CA LEU A 186 -0.05 -4.16 9.08
C LEU A 186 -1.41 -4.84 9.32
N GLY A 187 -1.84 -4.94 10.58
CA GLY A 187 -3.13 -5.46 10.99
C GLY A 187 -4.29 -4.47 10.90
N THR A 188 -4.05 -3.19 10.65
CA THR A 188 -5.11 -2.18 10.39
C THR A 188 -5.70 -2.33 9.00
N ALA A 189 -6.88 -1.77 8.74
CA ALA A 189 -7.54 -1.91 7.44
C ALA A 189 -6.65 -1.50 6.24
N LEU A 190 -5.91 -0.41 6.33
CA LEU A 190 -4.99 0.02 5.26
C LEU A 190 -3.75 -0.88 5.19
N GLY A 191 -3.19 -1.29 6.33
CA GLY A 191 -2.10 -2.26 6.37
C GLY A 191 -2.49 -3.59 5.73
N LYS A 192 -3.68 -4.11 6.05
CA LYS A 192 -4.21 -5.34 5.44
C LYS A 192 -4.42 -5.18 3.95
N MET A 193 -4.96 -4.03 3.51
CA MET A 193 -5.13 -3.74 2.09
C MET A 193 -3.79 -3.82 1.35
N VAL A 194 -2.74 -3.19 1.87
CA VAL A 194 -1.40 -3.24 1.27
C VAL A 194 -0.81 -4.65 1.33
N GLY A 195 -0.92 -5.35 2.45
CA GLY A 195 -0.45 -6.73 2.58
C GLY A 195 -1.16 -7.71 1.63
N CYS A 196 -2.48 -7.58 1.47
CA CYS A 196 -3.26 -8.33 0.49
C CYS A 196 -2.87 -7.96 -0.95
N PHE A 197 -2.55 -6.70 -1.22
CA PHE A 197 -1.99 -6.30 -2.52
C PHE A 197 -0.66 -7.02 -2.77
N ILE A 198 0.29 -7.02 -1.83
CA ILE A 198 1.58 -7.70 -2.01
C ILE A 198 1.40 -9.21 -2.25
N LEU A 199 0.58 -9.87 -1.42
CA LEU A 199 0.29 -11.30 -1.56
C LEU A 199 -0.41 -11.61 -2.90
N GLY A 200 -1.39 -10.80 -3.27
CA GLY A 200 -2.14 -10.98 -4.51
C GLY A 200 -1.33 -10.67 -5.76
N ALA A 201 -0.44 -9.68 -5.72
CA ALA A 201 0.40 -9.22 -6.84
C ALA A 201 1.66 -10.05 -7.03
N PHE A 202 2.30 -10.55 -5.95
CA PHE A 202 3.57 -11.30 -6.03
C PHE A 202 3.49 -12.77 -5.58
N GLY A 203 2.59 -13.10 -4.65
CA GLY A 203 2.45 -14.43 -4.08
C GLY A 203 3.19 -14.53 -2.74
N GLN A 204 3.03 -15.66 -2.06
CA GLN A 204 3.69 -15.89 -0.77
C GLN A 204 5.20 -16.04 -0.93
N GLY A 205 5.98 -15.43 -0.03
CA GLY A 205 7.43 -15.60 -0.01
C GLY A 205 8.19 -14.97 -1.18
N VAL A 206 7.57 -14.07 -1.96
CA VAL A 206 8.19 -13.43 -3.13
C VAL A 206 8.64 -12.01 -2.81
N LYS A 207 7.71 -11.16 -2.37
CA LYS A 207 7.97 -9.81 -1.90
C LYS A 207 7.40 -9.66 -0.50
N ARG A 208 8.03 -8.80 0.30
CA ARG A 208 7.56 -8.45 1.64
C ARG A 208 7.60 -6.94 1.83
N ILE A 209 6.80 -6.48 2.79
CA ILE A 209 6.97 -5.15 3.35
C ILE A 209 8.13 -5.26 4.36
N SER A 210 9.21 -4.53 4.17
CA SER A 210 10.37 -4.57 5.07
C SER A 210 10.24 -3.56 6.20
N GLN A 211 9.67 -2.39 5.88
CA GLN A 211 9.49 -1.29 6.81
C GLN A 211 8.13 -0.60 6.59
N ILE A 212 7.57 -0.10 7.69
CA ILE A 212 6.44 0.82 7.67
C ILE A 212 6.91 2.12 8.30
N CYS A 213 6.77 3.22 7.58
CA CYS A 213 7.04 4.56 8.09
C CYS A 213 5.74 5.34 8.29
N LEU A 214 5.67 6.11 9.38
CA LEU A 214 4.63 7.10 9.65
C LEU A 214 5.28 8.48 9.74
N PHE A 215 4.71 9.44 9.03
CA PHE A 215 5.11 10.84 9.09
C PHE A 215 3.90 11.74 8.85
N ARG A 216 4.08 13.06 8.95
CA ARG A 216 3.04 14.04 8.65
C ARG A 216 3.36 14.80 7.37
N SER A 217 2.33 15.07 6.58
CA SER A 217 2.35 15.93 5.40
C SER A 217 1.10 16.79 5.45
N TYR A 218 1.26 18.11 5.29
CA TYR A 218 0.17 19.10 5.45
C TYR A 218 -0.71 18.93 6.71
N GLY A 219 -0.14 18.41 7.81
CA GLY A 219 -0.84 18.17 9.07
C GLY A 219 -1.59 16.84 9.16
N SER A 220 -1.66 16.06 8.08
CA SER A 220 -2.28 14.74 8.03
C SER A 220 -1.24 13.61 8.15
N PRO A 221 -1.55 12.51 8.85
CA PRO A 221 -0.66 11.35 8.92
C PRO A 221 -0.57 10.64 7.57
N GLN A 222 0.62 10.18 7.24
CA GLN A 222 0.99 9.50 6.00
C GLN A 222 1.63 8.16 6.35
N LEU A 223 1.26 7.09 5.65
CA LEU A 223 1.93 5.80 5.78
C LEU A 223 2.76 5.50 4.54
N GLN A 224 3.97 5.01 4.73
CA GLN A 224 4.83 4.48 3.68
C GLN A 224 5.15 3.02 3.97
N PHE A 225 5.01 2.18 2.96
CA PHE A 225 5.34 0.76 2.99
C PHE A 225 6.49 0.50 2.03
N ASP A 226 7.63 0.08 2.56
CA ASP A 226 8.80 -0.27 1.75
C ASP A 226 8.75 -1.74 1.38
N ILE A 227 8.94 -2.04 0.10
CA ILE A 227 8.76 -3.35 -0.50
C ILE A 227 10.11 -3.85 -0.99
N GLU A 228 10.45 -5.07 -0.62
CA GLU A 228 11.66 -5.75 -1.08
C GLU A 228 11.38 -7.20 -1.44
N GLN A 229 12.36 -7.81 -2.11
CA GLN A 229 12.34 -9.24 -2.37
C GLN A 229 12.64 -10.01 -1.09
N VAL A 230 11.92 -11.11 -0.87
CA VAL A 230 12.28 -12.05 0.19
C VAL A 230 13.55 -12.77 -0.25
N GLU A 231 14.62 -12.63 0.53
CA GLU A 231 15.84 -13.39 0.29
C GLU A 231 15.52 -14.89 0.34
N THR A 232 15.64 -15.55 -0.81
CA THR A 232 15.56 -17.00 -0.85
C THR A 232 16.89 -17.54 -0.37
N CYS A 233 16.88 -18.40 0.65
CA CYS A 233 18.10 -19.05 1.12
C CYS A 233 18.64 -19.96 0.00
N GLN A 234 19.64 -19.49 -0.74
CA GLN A 234 20.26 -20.20 -1.86
C GLN A 234 20.74 -21.62 -1.46
N ARG A 235 21.11 -21.81 -0.19
CA ARG A 235 21.54 -23.11 0.38
C ARG A 235 20.46 -24.20 0.39
N CYS A 236 19.18 -23.84 0.24
CA CYS A 236 18.09 -24.81 0.14
C CYS A 236 17.86 -25.29 -1.31
N ILE A 237 18.37 -24.56 -2.31
CA ILE A 237 18.23 -24.91 -3.73
C ILE A 237 19.28 -25.96 -4.12
N ASP A 238 20.47 -25.91 -3.52
CA ASP A 238 21.58 -26.84 -3.82
C ASP A 238 21.48 -28.22 -3.12
N ASN A 239 20.39 -28.48 -2.38
CA ASN A 239 20.19 -29.73 -1.61
C ASN A 239 19.02 -30.60 -2.11
N PHE A 240 18.53 -30.38 -3.33
CA PHE A 240 17.69 -31.38 -4.01
C PHE A 240 18.57 -32.25 -4.93
N PRO A 241 18.74 -33.55 -4.63
CA PRO A 241 19.48 -34.47 -5.49
C PRO A 241 18.76 -34.77 -6.82
#